data_AF-A0A0X3Y2G1-F1
#
_entry.id   AF-A0A0X3Y2G1-F1
#
_cell.length_a   1.000
_cell.length_b   1.000
_cell.length_c   1.000
_cell.angle_alpha   90.00
_cell.angle_beta   90.00
_cell.angle_gamma   90.00
#
_symmetry.space_group_name_H-M   'P 1'
#
loop_
_entity.id
_entity.type
_entity.pdbx_description
1 polymer ?
#
loop_
_entity_poly.entity_id
_entity_poly.type
_entity_poly.pdbx_seq_one_letter_code
_entity_poly.pdbx_strand_id
1 'polypeptide(L)'
;MIKPINNNKYFKFFQPKLFYINNDIDNDDPVRLLSAILEEMDSSNLLQVFPNKTKVHPVNMFAVIIYAYSQGKYSTRDIEFLCRDSQRTQYLLNSLNVPSYSTISRFLSKASDIIYELFCQFVEKLFKLSEIPTETIYIDGTKIEAYANKYSFVWKKSTLKYKEKLEENILQLIDEFNKYFNKEKELDNIFDIFSYLKKLKIQKIYGRGKRKSKEQLFLEKAQSYVEKFNKYTNYLEILGERNSFSKTDKEATFMRMKEDYMHNGQLKPGYNLQIGVISEYIASYEIFHNPADTKTLIPFLEKTKSQNIEIKNVVADAGYESFPNYEYLEKNNYVSYIKPIYYEKSKTRKYQKNLNRVENLEYDEKENRLFRKDGLELEFQYYGEDGKTIYFKNPETEKIIKYNNEFRRLSKKSKDNIESDLGKQLRMNRSIQVEGAFAVLKEDMKLRKLKVRGKNSTKREIGLFCIAYNFNKYLAKLSRKKQGVVLHPLKTA
;
A
#
# COMPACT_ATOMS: atom_id res chain seq x y z
N MET A 1 -18.99 2.91 41.76
CA MET A 1 -19.95 2.66 40.66
C MET A 1 -19.21 1.99 39.51
N ILE A 2 -19.36 0.67 39.38
CA ILE A 2 -18.86 -0.09 38.23
C ILE A 2 -19.65 0.40 37.01
N LYS A 3 -18.97 0.98 36.01
CA LYS A 3 -19.61 1.33 34.74
C LYS A 3 -20.18 0.02 34.15
N PRO A 4 -21.45 -0.02 33.72
CA PRO A 4 -21.99 -1.20 33.07
C PRO A 4 -21.14 -1.47 31.83
N ILE A 5 -20.41 -2.59 31.85
CA ILE A 5 -19.71 -3.10 30.68
C ILE A 5 -20.83 -3.62 29.77
N ASN A 6 -21.02 -2.95 28.63
CA ASN A 6 -21.96 -3.41 27.62
C ASN A 6 -21.41 -4.71 27.02
N ASN A 7 -21.69 -5.85 27.65
CA ASN A 7 -21.26 -7.20 27.26
C ASN A 7 -21.95 -7.72 25.98
N ASN A 8 -22.62 -6.85 25.20
CA ASN A 8 -23.25 -7.24 23.95
C ASN A 8 -22.19 -7.36 22.85
N LYS A 9 -21.54 -8.52 22.82
CA LYS A 9 -20.60 -8.93 21.76
C LYS A 9 -21.24 -8.78 20.37
N TYR A 10 -22.49 -9.20 20.26
CA TYR A 10 -23.30 -9.17 19.05
C TYR A 10 -24.36 -8.06 19.14
N PHE A 11 -24.55 -7.34 18.06
CA PHE A 11 -25.57 -6.30 17.96
C PHE A 11 -26.78 -6.85 17.22
N LYS A 12 -27.99 -6.69 17.78
CA LYS A 12 -29.24 -6.98 17.06
C LYS A 12 -29.76 -5.69 16.44
N PHE A 13 -29.87 -5.62 15.12
CA PHE A 13 -30.53 -4.51 14.43
C PHE A 13 -32.01 -4.47 14.80
N PHE A 14 -32.62 -5.63 15.06
CA PHE A 14 -34.03 -5.72 15.40
C PHE A 14 -34.25 -5.80 16.92
N GLN A 15 -34.98 -4.80 17.41
CA GLN A 15 -35.88 -4.99 18.53
C GLN A 15 -37.28 -4.70 18.01
N PRO A 16 -38.30 -5.52 18.35
CA PRO A 16 -39.69 -5.26 17.96
C PRO A 16 -40.15 -3.97 18.65
N LYS A 17 -39.83 -2.84 18.04
CA LYS A 17 -40.37 -1.53 18.39
C LYS A 17 -41.52 -1.27 17.45
N LEU A 18 -42.62 -0.83 18.04
CA LEU A 18 -43.96 -0.80 17.48
C LEU A 18 -44.11 0.05 16.21
N PHE A 19 -43.11 0.83 15.80
CA PHE A 19 -43.23 1.69 14.62
C PHE A 19 -41.90 1.96 13.89
N TYR A 20 -42.05 1.93 12.56
CA TYR A 20 -41.28 2.56 11.48
C TYR A 20 -40.32 1.66 10.66
N ILE A 21 -40.71 1.52 9.37
CA ILE A 21 -39.93 1.16 8.16
C ILE A 21 -39.74 -0.35 7.86
N ASN A 22 -40.04 -1.26 8.79
CA ASN A 22 -39.86 -2.70 8.52
C ASN A 22 -40.82 -3.30 7.47
N ASN A 23 -41.96 -2.67 7.18
CA ASN A 23 -43.00 -3.26 6.32
C ASN A 23 -42.80 -2.98 4.82
N ASP A 24 -41.94 -2.01 4.46
CA ASP A 24 -41.80 -1.55 3.07
C ASP A 24 -40.52 -2.09 2.37
N ILE A 25 -39.75 -2.94 3.05
CA ILE A 25 -38.52 -3.54 2.50
C ILE A 25 -38.71 -5.04 2.34
N ASP A 26 -38.53 -5.55 1.14
CA ASP A 26 -38.66 -6.97 0.82
C ASP A 26 -37.70 -7.84 1.66
N ASN A 27 -38.08 -9.09 1.90
CA ASN A 27 -37.32 -10.01 2.75
C ASN A 27 -35.95 -10.37 2.16
N ASP A 28 -35.81 -10.30 0.84
CA ASP A 28 -34.59 -10.56 0.07
C ASP A 28 -33.80 -9.29 -0.26
N ASP A 29 -34.21 -8.12 0.25
CA ASP A 29 -33.52 -6.86 -0.03
C ASP A 29 -32.09 -6.88 0.52
N PRO A 30 -31.10 -6.35 -0.24
CA PRO A 30 -29.71 -6.26 0.19
C PRO A 30 -29.49 -5.71 1.60
N VAL A 31 -30.28 -4.73 2.07
CA VAL A 31 -30.06 -4.17 3.41
C VAL A 31 -30.40 -5.13 4.54
N ARG A 32 -31.33 -6.07 4.32
CA ARG A 32 -31.66 -7.11 5.30
C ARG A 32 -30.51 -8.11 5.42
N LEU A 33 -29.95 -8.51 4.28
CA LEU A 33 -28.78 -9.37 4.22
C LEU A 33 -27.57 -8.71 4.87
N LEU A 34 -27.33 -7.42 4.59
CA LEU A 34 -26.25 -6.67 5.23
C LEU A 34 -26.45 -6.63 6.75
N SER A 35 -27.66 -6.34 7.23
CA SER A 35 -27.93 -6.35 8.66
C SER A 35 -27.63 -7.72 9.27
N ALA A 36 -28.10 -8.82 8.66
CA ALA A 36 -27.87 -10.17 9.16
C ALA A 36 -26.37 -10.51 9.27
N ILE A 37 -25.56 -10.16 8.25
CA ILE A 37 -24.10 -10.35 8.30
C ILE A 37 -23.48 -9.56 9.46
N LEU A 38 -23.90 -8.31 9.65
CA LEU A 38 -23.36 -7.44 10.70
C LEU A 38 -23.83 -7.85 12.11
N GLU A 39 -25.00 -8.48 12.27
CA GLU A 39 -25.48 -9.00 13.55
C GLU A 39 -24.58 -10.12 14.10
N GLU A 40 -24.00 -10.91 13.22
CA GLU A 40 -23.10 -12.00 13.60
C GLU A 40 -21.64 -11.58 13.81
N MET A 41 -21.31 -10.31 13.58
CA MET A 41 -19.97 -9.76 13.80
C MET A 41 -19.81 -9.32 15.26
N ASP A 42 -18.58 -9.43 15.78
CA ASP A 42 -18.21 -8.89 17.08
C ASP A 42 -18.05 -7.37 16.99
N SER A 43 -18.97 -6.66 17.63
CA SER A 43 -19.00 -5.19 17.65
C SER A 43 -18.32 -4.60 18.89
N SER A 44 -17.77 -5.42 19.79
CA SER A 44 -17.24 -4.98 21.08
C SER A 44 -16.20 -3.87 20.94
N ASN A 45 -15.20 -4.04 20.08
CA ASN A 45 -14.16 -3.04 19.83
C ASN A 45 -14.74 -1.76 19.22
N LEU A 46 -15.76 -1.89 18.36
CA LEU A 46 -16.44 -0.73 17.78
C LEU A 46 -17.17 0.06 18.87
N LEU A 47 -17.86 -0.62 19.78
CA LEU A 47 -18.56 0.00 20.89
C LEU A 47 -17.60 0.64 21.91
N GLN A 48 -16.42 0.06 22.14
CA GLN A 48 -15.39 0.65 23.00
C GLN A 48 -14.86 2.00 22.47
N VAL A 49 -14.74 2.16 21.15
CA VAL A 49 -14.36 3.43 20.52
C VAL A 49 -15.42 4.52 20.72
N PHE A 50 -16.68 4.13 20.94
CA PHE A 50 -17.82 5.02 21.17
C PHE A 50 -18.50 4.72 22.51
N PRO A 51 -17.83 4.98 23.66
CA PRO A 51 -18.32 4.58 24.97
C PRO A 51 -19.53 5.39 25.46
N ASN A 52 -19.71 6.59 24.90
CA ASN A 52 -20.81 7.49 25.24
C ASN A 52 -21.96 7.33 24.25
N LYS A 53 -23.19 7.59 24.70
CA LYS A 53 -24.37 7.59 23.83
C LYS A 53 -24.18 8.52 22.64
N THR A 54 -24.13 7.94 21.45
CA THR A 54 -24.05 8.66 20.18
C THR A 54 -25.44 8.92 19.61
N LYS A 55 -25.56 9.90 18.71
CA LYS A 55 -26.83 10.21 18.00
C LYS A 55 -27.34 9.02 17.18
N VAL A 56 -26.41 8.27 16.58
CA VAL A 56 -26.66 7.04 15.82
C VAL A 56 -25.78 5.94 16.41
N HIS A 57 -26.34 4.75 16.58
CA HIS A 57 -25.58 3.60 17.09
C HIS A 57 -24.38 3.29 16.18
N PRO A 58 -23.17 3.01 16.71
CA PRO A 58 -21.97 2.80 15.90
C PRO A 58 -22.12 1.71 14.82
N VAL A 59 -22.79 0.60 15.15
CA VAL A 59 -23.04 -0.50 14.21
C VAL A 59 -23.99 -0.07 13.07
N ASN A 60 -25.03 0.69 13.37
CA ASN A 60 -25.96 1.22 12.37
C ASN A 60 -25.24 2.21 11.43
N MET A 61 -24.40 3.09 12.01
CA MET A 61 -23.58 4.01 11.23
C MET A 61 -22.63 3.25 10.29
N PHE A 62 -22.00 2.18 10.77
CA PHE A 62 -21.14 1.33 9.94
C PHE A 62 -21.91 0.67 8.80
N ALA A 63 -23.09 0.11 9.08
CA ALA A 63 -23.96 -0.51 8.08
C ALA A 63 -24.35 0.47 6.97
N VAL A 64 -24.77 1.68 7.36
CA VAL A 64 -25.10 2.76 6.43
C VAL A 64 -23.92 3.14 5.54
N ILE A 65 -22.70 3.21 6.11
CA ILE A 65 -21.50 3.54 5.33
C ILE A 65 -21.16 2.43 4.33
N ILE A 66 -21.23 1.16 4.73
CA ILE A 66 -21.02 0.02 3.82
C ILE A 66 -22.03 0.08 2.69
N TYR A 67 -23.32 0.23 3.02
CA TYR A 67 -24.38 0.31 2.03
C TYR A 67 -24.17 1.51 1.09
N ALA A 68 -23.85 2.69 1.60
CA ALA A 68 -23.59 3.86 0.77
C ALA A 68 -22.41 3.64 -0.20
N TYR A 69 -21.31 3.05 0.26
CA TYR A 69 -20.18 2.69 -0.60
C TYR A 69 -20.57 1.65 -1.65
N SER A 70 -21.43 0.68 -1.29
CA SER A 70 -21.96 -0.31 -2.23
C SER A 70 -22.76 0.32 -3.38
N GLN A 71 -23.40 1.47 -3.11
CA GLN A 71 -24.18 2.27 -4.05
C GLN A 71 -23.39 3.40 -4.74
N GLY A 72 -22.06 3.42 -4.59
CA GLY A 72 -21.22 4.44 -5.21
C GLY A 72 -21.24 5.81 -4.53
N LYS A 73 -21.73 5.91 -3.29
CA LYS A 73 -21.82 7.15 -2.50
C LYS A 73 -20.73 7.17 -1.43
N TYR A 74 -19.64 7.87 -1.71
CA TYR A 74 -18.42 7.83 -0.87
C TYR A 74 -18.18 9.08 -0.02
N SER A 75 -18.73 10.24 -0.40
CA SER A 75 -18.52 11.46 0.39
C SER A 75 -19.46 11.48 1.58
N THR A 76 -19.03 12.08 2.69
CA THR A 76 -19.87 12.20 3.89
C THR A 76 -21.17 12.98 3.64
N ARG A 77 -21.18 13.88 2.65
CA ARG A 77 -22.39 14.60 2.21
C ARG A 77 -23.32 13.71 1.38
N ASP A 78 -22.77 12.88 0.49
CA ASP A 78 -23.58 11.92 -0.27
C ASP A 78 -24.22 10.90 0.68
N ILE A 79 -23.48 10.45 1.69
CA ILE A 79 -24.00 9.53 2.72
C ILE A 79 -25.09 10.22 3.54
N GLU A 80 -24.90 11.48 3.96
CA GLU A 80 -25.95 12.24 4.65
C GLU A 80 -27.21 12.38 3.79
N PHE A 81 -27.05 12.70 2.49
CA PHE A 81 -28.16 12.79 1.55
C PHE A 81 -28.88 11.44 1.43
N LEU A 82 -28.13 10.34 1.26
CA LEU A 82 -28.68 8.99 1.16
C LEU A 82 -29.46 8.59 2.43
N CYS A 83 -29.00 9.01 3.62
CA CYS A 83 -29.72 8.79 4.87
C CYS A 83 -31.10 9.48 4.91
N ARG A 84 -31.27 10.60 4.21
CA ARG A 84 -32.53 11.35 4.15
C ARG A 84 -33.47 10.77 3.10
N ASP A 85 -32.93 10.43 1.94
CA ASP A 85 -33.67 10.09 0.73
C ASP A 85 -34.07 8.60 0.64
N SER A 86 -33.23 7.70 1.16
CA SER A 86 -33.37 6.26 0.93
C SER A 86 -34.02 5.52 2.11
N GLN A 87 -35.18 4.91 1.88
CA GLN A 87 -35.85 4.02 2.85
C GLN A 87 -34.92 2.90 3.34
N ARG A 88 -34.13 2.29 2.45
CA ARG A 88 -33.10 1.29 2.77
C ARG A 88 -32.08 1.79 3.80
N THR A 89 -31.68 3.05 3.71
CA THR A 89 -30.72 3.64 4.66
C THR A 89 -31.40 4.01 5.97
N GLN A 90 -32.65 4.50 5.92
CA GLN A 90 -33.45 4.76 7.12
C GLN A 90 -33.71 3.47 7.91
N TYR A 91 -33.92 2.35 7.23
CA TYR A 91 -33.99 1.01 7.81
C TYR A 91 -32.71 0.64 8.55
N LEU A 92 -31.53 0.77 7.90
CA LEU A 92 -30.24 0.47 8.53
C LEU A 92 -29.93 1.39 9.72
N LEU A 93 -30.38 2.65 9.67
CA LEU A 93 -30.23 3.59 10.80
C LEU A 93 -31.06 3.16 12.01
N ASN A 94 -32.22 2.53 11.78
CA ASN A 94 -33.20 2.16 12.79
C ASN A 94 -33.47 3.29 13.80
N SER A 95 -33.60 4.52 13.30
CA SER A 95 -33.72 5.73 14.11
C SER A 95 -34.23 6.90 13.28
N LEU A 96 -35.06 7.75 13.88
CA LEU A 96 -35.50 9.03 13.30
C LEU A 96 -34.35 10.05 13.19
N ASN A 97 -33.25 9.82 13.90
CA ASN A 97 -32.11 10.72 13.94
C ASN A 97 -31.19 10.51 12.74
N VAL A 98 -31.41 11.29 11.68
CA VAL A 98 -30.50 11.33 10.53
C VAL A 98 -29.14 11.93 10.95
N PRO A 99 -28.01 11.26 10.65
CA PRO A 99 -26.68 11.79 10.92
C PRO A 99 -26.29 12.88 9.92
N SER A 100 -25.62 13.93 10.41
CA SER A 100 -25.03 14.95 9.52
C SER A 100 -23.70 14.48 8.93
N TYR A 101 -23.23 15.11 7.85
CA TYR A 101 -21.89 14.85 7.29
C TYR A 101 -20.77 14.95 8.34
N SER A 102 -20.93 15.85 9.32
CA SER A 102 -19.96 16.05 10.41
C SER A 102 -19.95 14.87 11.39
N THR A 103 -21.12 14.27 11.64
CA THR A 103 -21.28 13.08 12.48
C THR A 103 -20.62 11.86 11.82
N ILE A 104 -20.87 11.68 10.52
CA ILE A 104 -20.28 10.61 9.71
C ILE A 104 -18.74 10.77 9.65
N SER A 105 -18.26 12.00 9.41
CA SER A 105 -16.82 12.28 9.40
C SER A 105 -16.17 11.96 10.74
N ARG A 106 -16.80 12.33 11.87
CA ARG A 106 -16.29 12.02 13.21
C ARG A 106 -16.26 10.53 13.48
N PHE A 107 -17.28 9.80 13.02
CA PHE A 107 -17.29 8.34 13.10
C PHE A 107 -16.11 7.74 12.34
N LEU A 108 -15.93 8.11 11.07
CA LEU A 108 -14.82 7.62 10.24
C LEU A 108 -13.46 7.93 10.85
N SER A 109 -13.24 9.13 11.38
CA SER A 109 -11.99 9.49 12.04
C SER A 109 -11.70 8.60 13.26
N LYS A 110 -12.69 8.38 14.13
CA LYS A 110 -12.54 7.58 15.35
C LYS A 110 -12.42 6.08 15.08
N ALA A 111 -13.13 5.56 14.09
CA ALA A 111 -13.14 4.14 13.74
C ALA A 111 -11.93 3.70 12.88
N SER A 112 -10.98 4.60 12.58
CA SER A 112 -9.90 4.33 11.62
C SER A 112 -9.11 3.06 11.90
N ASP A 113 -8.78 2.82 13.16
CA ASP A 113 -7.90 1.71 13.56
C ASP A 113 -8.65 0.37 13.62
N ILE A 114 -9.97 0.39 13.71
CA ILE A 114 -10.84 -0.78 13.79
C ILE A 114 -11.37 -1.23 12.42
N ILE A 115 -11.42 -0.36 11.39
CA ILE A 115 -11.97 -0.76 10.08
C ILE A 115 -11.31 -2.01 9.51
N TYR A 116 -10.00 -2.21 9.72
CA TYR A 116 -9.32 -3.42 9.27
C TYR A 116 -9.82 -4.68 9.96
N GLU A 117 -10.06 -4.63 11.27
CA GLU A 117 -10.63 -5.73 12.04
C GLU A 117 -12.05 -6.07 11.55
N LEU A 118 -12.90 -5.06 11.37
CA LEU A 118 -14.25 -5.25 10.84
C LEU A 118 -14.24 -5.83 9.43
N PHE A 119 -13.28 -5.43 8.59
CA PHE A 119 -13.06 -6.02 7.27
C PHE A 119 -12.72 -7.51 7.37
N CYS A 120 -11.78 -7.90 8.25
CA CYS A 120 -11.42 -9.32 8.44
C CYS A 120 -12.63 -10.16 8.89
N GLN A 121 -13.39 -9.67 9.87
CA GLN A 121 -14.61 -10.34 10.33
C GLN A 121 -15.66 -10.47 9.21
N PHE A 122 -15.85 -9.42 8.41
CA PHE A 122 -16.79 -9.43 7.29
C PHE A 122 -16.40 -10.48 6.23
N VAL A 123 -15.11 -10.53 5.86
CA VAL A 123 -14.57 -11.53 4.92
C VAL A 123 -14.74 -12.95 5.44
N GLU A 124 -14.41 -13.19 6.71
CA GLU A 124 -14.56 -14.51 7.35
C GLU A 124 -16.01 -14.99 7.28
N LYS A 125 -16.98 -14.09 7.51
CA LYS A 125 -18.40 -14.40 7.37
C LYS A 125 -18.78 -14.73 5.93
N LEU A 126 -18.29 -13.99 4.95
CA LEU A 126 -18.56 -14.31 3.53
C LEU A 126 -17.98 -15.65 3.11
N PHE A 127 -16.81 -16.04 3.61
CA PHE A 127 -16.23 -17.36 3.33
C PHE A 127 -17.07 -18.48 3.94
N LYS A 128 -17.53 -18.32 5.18
CA LYS A 128 -18.44 -19.27 5.83
C LYS A 128 -19.77 -19.40 5.09
N LEU A 129 -20.41 -18.27 4.77
CA LEU A 129 -21.69 -18.24 4.04
C LEU A 129 -21.60 -18.74 2.59
N SER A 130 -20.41 -18.73 2.00
CA SER A 130 -20.19 -19.18 0.62
C SER A 130 -19.50 -20.55 0.53
N GLU A 131 -19.15 -21.17 1.67
CA GLU A 131 -18.42 -22.45 1.75
C GLU A 131 -17.14 -22.50 0.89
N ILE A 132 -16.33 -21.44 0.97
CA ILE A 132 -15.16 -21.27 0.09
C ILE A 132 -13.87 -21.79 0.76
N PRO A 133 -13.09 -22.66 0.09
CA PRO A 133 -11.73 -22.99 0.51
C PRO A 133 -10.80 -21.78 0.33
N THR A 134 -9.90 -21.57 1.29
CA THR A 134 -9.00 -20.41 1.32
C THR A 134 -7.60 -20.68 0.80
N GLU A 135 -7.33 -21.89 0.31
CA GLU A 135 -5.99 -22.38 0.04
C GLU A 135 -5.21 -21.59 -1.02
N THR A 136 -5.91 -20.91 -1.93
CA THR A 136 -5.29 -20.19 -3.05
C THR A 136 -5.60 -18.71 -2.99
N ILE A 137 -4.54 -17.89 -2.92
CA ILE A 137 -4.63 -16.43 -2.95
C ILE A 137 -4.03 -15.87 -4.25
N TYR A 138 -4.78 -14.95 -4.88
CA TYR A 138 -4.35 -14.19 -6.04
C TYR A 138 -3.93 -12.79 -5.61
N ILE A 139 -2.65 -12.45 -5.82
CA ILE A 139 -2.07 -11.19 -5.38
C ILE A 139 -1.70 -10.35 -6.60
N ASP A 140 -2.10 -9.08 -6.58
CA ASP A 140 -1.71 -8.09 -7.59
C ASP A 140 -1.68 -6.69 -6.97
N GLY A 141 -0.93 -5.81 -7.62
CA GLY A 141 -0.67 -4.43 -7.20
C GLY A 141 -1.18 -3.38 -8.17
N THR A 142 -1.66 -2.28 -7.60
CA THR A 142 -2.04 -1.10 -8.36
C THR A 142 -1.64 0.18 -7.65
N LYS A 143 -1.26 1.18 -8.45
CA LYS A 143 -0.92 2.50 -7.93
C LYS A 143 -2.18 3.37 -7.88
N ILE A 144 -2.40 4.01 -6.75
CA ILE A 144 -3.53 4.92 -6.50
C ILE A 144 -2.99 6.31 -6.16
N GLU A 145 -3.58 7.35 -6.76
CA GLU A 145 -3.19 8.74 -6.51
C GLU A 145 -3.58 9.15 -5.08
N ALA A 146 -2.63 9.71 -4.34
CA ALA A 146 -2.85 10.23 -2.99
C ALA A 146 -3.63 11.56 -3.02
N TYR A 147 -4.26 11.93 -1.91
CA TYR A 147 -4.88 13.24 -1.75
C TYR A 147 -3.85 14.35 -1.48
N ALA A 148 -2.93 14.54 -2.43
CA ALA A 148 -1.76 15.41 -2.30
C ALA A 148 -1.60 16.36 -3.49
N ASN A 149 -0.87 17.46 -3.27
CA ASN A 149 -0.52 18.40 -4.33
C ASN A 149 0.54 17.77 -5.25
N LYS A 150 0.21 17.68 -6.54
CA LYS A 150 1.03 17.08 -7.60
C LYS A 150 2.37 17.79 -7.81
N TYR A 151 2.52 19.05 -7.40
CA TYR A 151 3.73 19.85 -7.61
C TYR A 151 4.67 19.92 -6.39
N SER A 152 4.35 19.18 -5.32
CA SER A 152 4.98 19.35 -4.00
C SER A 152 6.05 18.30 -3.68
N PHE A 153 7.07 18.20 -4.54
CA PHE A 153 8.09 17.14 -4.46
C PHE A 153 9.22 17.42 -3.47
N VAL A 154 9.69 16.36 -2.80
CA VAL A 154 10.99 16.31 -2.14
C VAL A 154 11.68 15.00 -2.53
N TRP A 155 12.92 15.11 -3.04
CA TRP A 155 13.74 14.00 -3.51
C TRP A 155 14.92 13.79 -2.58
N LYS A 156 15.20 12.54 -2.20
CA LYS A 156 16.33 12.19 -1.30
C LYS A 156 17.66 12.63 -1.88
N LYS A 157 17.94 12.26 -3.14
CA LYS A 157 19.20 12.61 -3.83
C LYS A 157 19.45 14.12 -3.90
N SER A 158 18.42 14.91 -4.26
CA SER A 158 18.55 16.37 -4.29
C SER A 158 18.74 16.96 -2.90
N THR A 159 18.01 16.44 -1.90
CA THR A 159 18.12 16.91 -0.51
C THR A 159 19.52 16.66 0.05
N LEU A 160 20.11 15.49 -0.20
CA LEU A 160 21.49 15.17 0.18
C LEU A 160 22.48 16.13 -0.47
N LYS A 161 22.41 16.29 -1.81
CA LYS A 161 23.28 17.23 -2.54
C LYS A 161 23.20 18.66 -2.02
N TYR A 162 21.99 19.15 -1.70
CA TYR A 162 21.82 20.50 -1.17
C TYR A 162 22.24 20.62 0.30
N LYS A 163 22.18 19.53 1.07
CA LYS A 163 22.66 19.48 2.45
C LYS A 163 24.19 19.48 2.50
N GLU A 164 24.85 18.63 1.71
CA GLU A 164 26.32 18.60 1.57
C GLU A 164 26.86 19.98 1.18
N LYS A 165 26.30 20.60 0.13
CA LYS A 165 26.68 21.96 -0.27
C LYS A 165 26.41 23.00 0.82
N LEU A 166 25.34 22.83 1.61
CA LEU A 166 25.05 23.74 2.72
C LEU A 166 26.10 23.61 3.83
N GLU A 167 26.55 22.39 4.13
CA GLU A 167 27.58 22.11 5.14
C GLU A 167 28.93 22.71 4.73
N GLU A 168 29.33 22.61 3.46
CA GLU A 168 30.50 23.34 2.92
C GLU A 168 30.40 24.85 3.13
N ASN A 169 29.23 25.45 2.82
CA ASN A 169 29.00 26.88 3.01
C ASN A 169 28.97 27.29 4.49
N ILE A 170 28.53 26.39 5.38
CA ILE A 170 28.53 26.61 6.83
C ILE A 170 29.98 26.68 7.34
N LEU A 171 30.84 25.74 6.91
CA LEU A 171 32.26 25.74 7.28
C LEU A 171 32.97 27.04 6.84
N GLN A 172 32.70 27.49 5.62
CA GLN A 172 33.22 28.78 5.13
C GLN A 172 32.73 29.96 5.97
N LEU A 173 31.43 29.97 6.34
CA LEU A 173 30.87 31.05 7.16
C LEU A 173 31.46 31.06 8.57
N ILE A 174 31.74 29.88 9.14
CA ILE A 174 32.38 29.73 10.45
C ILE A 174 33.79 30.35 10.41
N ASP A 175 34.59 29.99 9.39
CA ASP A 175 35.94 30.54 9.21
C ASP A 175 35.92 32.07 9.01
N GLU A 176 35.04 32.58 8.13
CA GLU A 176 34.85 34.03 7.92
C GLU A 176 34.43 34.75 9.21
N PHE A 177 33.55 34.14 9.99
CA PHE A 177 33.05 34.70 11.24
C PHE A 177 34.14 34.75 12.32
N ASN A 178 34.88 33.65 12.52
CA ASN A 178 35.95 33.59 13.52
C ASN A 178 37.07 34.59 13.21
N LYS A 179 37.46 34.72 11.94
CA LYS A 179 38.41 35.75 11.47
C LYS A 179 37.92 37.17 11.73
N TYR A 180 36.64 37.45 11.51
CA TYR A 180 36.10 38.80 11.67
C TYR A 180 35.96 39.24 13.14
N PHE A 181 35.54 38.33 14.02
CA PHE A 181 35.31 38.65 15.43
C PHE A 181 36.54 38.41 16.34
N ASN A 182 37.64 37.90 15.79
CA ASN A 182 38.92 37.65 16.48
C ASN A 182 38.76 37.02 17.88
N LYS A 183 37.93 35.97 17.97
CA LYS A 183 37.58 35.36 19.25
C LYS A 183 38.68 34.42 19.73
N GLU A 184 39.09 34.56 20.99
CA GLU A 184 39.99 33.63 21.70
C GLU A 184 39.44 32.20 21.83
N LYS A 185 38.11 32.03 21.70
CA LYS A 185 37.43 30.72 21.68
C LYS A 185 36.66 30.59 20.37
N GLU A 186 37.18 29.76 19.47
CA GLU A 186 36.58 29.51 18.16
C GLU A 186 35.19 28.88 18.32
N LEU A 187 34.18 29.47 17.66
CA LEU A 187 32.89 28.81 17.51
C LEU A 187 33.01 27.86 16.32
N ASP A 188 32.67 26.59 16.53
CA ASP A 188 32.80 25.51 15.54
C ASP A 188 31.46 25.10 14.92
N ASN A 189 30.34 25.65 15.42
CA ASN A 189 29.01 25.29 14.97
C ASN A 189 28.14 26.51 14.64
N ILE A 190 27.28 26.32 13.63
CA ILE A 190 26.42 27.38 13.09
C ILE A 190 25.36 27.86 14.08
N PHE A 191 24.93 26.99 15.01
CA PHE A 191 23.88 27.31 15.99
C PHE A 191 24.41 28.29 17.04
N ASP A 192 25.65 28.13 17.49
CA ASP A 192 26.30 29.03 18.44
C ASP A 192 26.62 30.38 17.80
N ILE A 193 27.10 30.38 16.55
CA ILE A 193 27.28 31.62 15.79
C ILE A 193 25.96 32.38 15.67
N PHE A 194 24.87 31.68 15.32
CA PHE A 194 23.55 32.30 15.22
C PHE A 194 23.04 32.83 16.57
N SER A 195 23.24 32.09 17.65
CA SER A 195 22.90 32.50 19.01
C SER A 195 23.68 33.75 19.44
N TYR A 196 24.98 33.78 19.16
CA TYR A 196 25.84 34.94 19.43
C TYR A 196 25.40 36.18 18.65
N LEU A 197 25.18 36.06 17.33
CA LEU A 197 24.76 37.17 16.49
C LEU A 197 23.39 37.73 16.90
N LYS A 198 22.47 36.87 17.39
CA LYS A 198 21.20 37.32 17.96
C LYS A 198 21.37 38.17 19.22
N LYS A 199 22.34 37.84 20.09
CA LYS A 199 22.60 38.59 21.33
C LYS A 199 23.14 39.99 21.07
N LEU A 200 23.82 40.22 19.95
CA LEU A 200 24.38 41.52 19.56
C LEU A 200 23.33 42.59 19.21
N LYS A 201 22.02 42.26 19.14
CA LYS A 201 20.93 43.20 18.85
C LYS A 201 21.21 44.15 17.66
N ILE A 202 21.74 43.58 16.57
CA ILE A 202 22.14 44.32 15.37
C ILE A 202 20.96 45.09 14.76
N GLN A 203 21.13 46.38 14.46
CA GLN A 203 20.11 47.20 13.82
C GLN A 203 19.98 46.81 12.33
N LYS A 204 18.81 46.29 11.94
CA LYS A 204 18.57 45.77 10.60
C LYS A 204 18.23 46.90 9.63
N ILE A 205 19.03 47.07 8.59
CA ILE A 205 18.82 48.08 7.55
C ILE A 205 18.33 47.40 6.26
N TYR A 206 17.26 47.93 5.67
CA TYR A 206 16.68 47.47 4.40
C TYR A 206 16.40 48.66 3.46
N GLY A 207 16.47 48.44 2.15
CA GLY A 207 16.14 49.43 1.12
C GLY A 207 17.20 49.60 0.02
N ARG A 208 16.77 50.15 -1.14
CA ARG A 208 17.64 50.43 -2.29
C ARG A 208 18.62 51.57 -1.92
N GLY A 209 19.91 51.39 -2.18
CA GLY A 209 20.96 52.37 -1.84
C GLY A 209 21.50 52.32 -0.41
N LYS A 210 20.99 51.43 0.46
CA LYS A 210 21.53 51.24 1.82
C LYS A 210 22.48 50.05 1.89
N ARG A 211 23.67 50.25 2.47
CA ARG A 211 24.67 49.19 2.67
C ARG A 211 24.44 48.48 4.01
N LYS A 212 24.25 47.16 3.98
CA LYS A 212 24.13 46.34 5.19
C LYS A 212 25.49 46.24 5.90
N SER A 213 25.49 46.22 7.23
CA SER A 213 26.70 45.95 8.00
C SER A 213 27.13 44.48 7.81
N LYS A 214 28.41 44.17 8.06
CA LYS A 214 28.90 42.78 7.97
C LYS A 214 28.20 41.88 8.99
N GLU A 215 27.95 42.38 10.20
CA GLU A 215 27.24 41.67 11.26
C GLU A 215 25.80 41.33 10.85
N GLN A 216 25.10 42.27 10.19
CA GLN A 216 23.77 42.01 9.65
C GLN A 216 23.81 40.89 8.58
N LEU A 217 24.81 40.91 7.69
CA LEU A 217 24.98 39.87 6.67
C LEU A 217 25.29 38.51 7.29
N PHE A 218 26.15 38.45 8.32
CA PHE A 218 26.41 37.22 9.07
C PHE A 218 25.14 36.70 9.73
N LEU A 219 24.35 37.57 10.37
CA LEU A 219 23.09 37.18 11.02
C LEU A 219 22.10 36.60 10.01
N GLU A 220 21.90 37.26 8.87
CA GLU A 220 20.98 36.80 7.82
C GLU A 220 21.45 35.48 7.19
N LYS A 221 22.76 35.33 6.91
CA LYS A 221 23.34 34.08 6.39
C LYS A 221 23.19 32.95 7.42
N ALA A 222 23.58 33.18 8.67
CA ALA A 222 23.51 32.19 9.74
C ALA A 222 22.06 31.74 9.99
N GLN A 223 21.11 32.69 10.04
CA GLN A 223 19.69 32.38 10.11
C GLN A 223 19.24 31.49 8.95
N SER A 224 19.58 31.86 7.71
CA SER A 224 19.21 31.09 6.52
C SER A 224 19.80 29.69 6.55
N TYR A 225 21.05 29.54 7.01
CA TYR A 225 21.73 28.25 7.07
C TYR A 225 21.13 27.36 8.15
N VAL A 226 20.85 27.89 9.36
CA VAL A 226 20.14 27.15 10.42
C VAL A 226 18.76 26.68 9.94
N GLU A 227 17.97 27.56 9.31
CA GLU A 227 16.65 27.21 8.78
C GLU A 227 16.73 26.11 7.71
N LYS A 228 17.69 26.22 6.77
CA LYS A 228 17.90 25.20 5.72
C LYS A 228 18.42 23.88 6.29
N PHE A 229 19.32 23.93 7.26
CA PHE A 229 19.88 22.74 7.90
C PHE A 229 18.77 21.94 8.60
N ASN A 230 17.96 22.60 9.44
CA ASN A 230 16.81 21.99 10.09
C ASN A 230 15.80 21.43 9.08
N LYS A 231 15.54 22.18 8.00
CA LYS A 231 14.64 21.75 6.92
C LYS A 231 15.13 20.47 6.24
N TYR A 232 16.41 20.40 5.85
CA TYR A 232 16.95 19.22 5.16
C TYR A 232 17.07 18.02 6.09
N THR A 233 17.44 18.22 7.35
CA THR A 233 17.46 17.15 8.35
C THR A 233 16.05 16.56 8.56
N ASN A 234 15.04 17.40 8.79
CA ASN A 234 13.64 16.95 8.88
C ASN A 234 13.16 16.25 7.59
N TYR A 235 13.58 16.71 6.41
CA TYR A 235 13.26 16.02 5.16
C TYR A 235 13.87 14.61 5.07
N LEU A 236 15.12 14.45 5.52
CA LEU A 236 15.79 13.15 5.55
C LEU A 236 15.16 12.20 6.58
N GLU A 237 14.75 12.71 7.74
CA GLU A 237 13.98 11.96 8.73
C GLU A 237 12.66 11.46 8.17
N ILE A 238 11.88 12.34 7.52
CA ILE A 238 10.62 11.95 6.87
C ILE A 238 10.86 10.92 5.77
N LEU A 239 11.89 11.10 4.94
CA LEU A 239 12.22 10.18 3.86
C LEU A 239 12.52 8.77 4.41
N GLY A 240 13.36 8.68 5.44
CA GLY A 240 13.89 7.40 5.93
C GLY A 240 14.52 6.60 4.77
N GLU A 241 13.97 5.43 4.50
CA GLU A 241 14.39 4.56 3.40
C GLU A 241 13.85 4.98 2.02
N ARG A 242 12.86 5.87 1.97
CA ARG A 242 12.17 6.27 0.73
C ARG A 242 13.02 7.20 -0.11
N ASN A 243 12.79 7.16 -1.43
CA ASN A 243 13.46 8.06 -2.38
C ASN A 243 12.77 9.43 -2.53
N SER A 244 11.49 9.52 -2.18
CA SER A 244 10.71 10.76 -2.27
C SER A 244 9.51 10.77 -1.34
N PHE A 245 8.99 11.96 -1.05
CA PHE A 245 7.69 12.15 -0.39
C PHE A 245 7.01 13.45 -0.81
N SER A 246 5.68 13.54 -0.66
CA SER A 246 4.93 14.78 -0.90
C SER A 246 4.91 15.70 0.32
N LYS A 247 5.09 17.01 0.13
CA LYS A 247 5.01 17.98 1.24
C LYS A 247 3.61 18.06 1.87
N THR A 248 2.55 17.78 1.11
CA THR A 248 1.16 17.83 1.60
C THR A 248 0.67 16.52 2.19
N ASP A 249 1.19 15.38 1.72
CA ASP A 249 0.99 14.06 2.31
C ASP A 249 2.35 13.38 2.47
N LYS A 250 2.92 13.51 3.68
CA LYS A 250 4.30 13.09 3.95
C LYS A 250 4.49 11.58 3.83
N GLU A 251 3.42 10.79 3.89
CA GLU A 251 3.48 9.33 3.80
C GLU A 251 3.34 8.82 2.35
N ALA A 252 2.86 9.66 1.43
CA ALA A 252 2.79 9.33 0.01
C ALA A 252 4.15 9.46 -0.69
N THR A 253 4.44 8.54 -1.60
CA THR A 253 5.67 8.52 -2.42
C THR A 253 5.33 8.90 -3.86
N PHE A 254 6.26 9.51 -4.60
CA PHE A 254 6.05 9.75 -6.03
C PHE A 254 6.23 8.48 -6.84
N MET A 255 5.20 8.12 -7.60
CA MET A 255 5.15 6.91 -8.41
C MET A 255 4.63 7.23 -9.81
N ARG A 256 5.05 6.43 -10.80
CA ARG A 256 4.48 6.49 -12.14
C ARG A 256 3.11 5.80 -12.13
N MET A 257 2.05 6.53 -12.42
CA MET A 257 0.70 5.97 -12.45
C MET A 257 0.51 5.06 -13.67
N LYS A 258 -0.37 4.06 -13.57
CA LYS A 258 -0.77 3.22 -14.71
C LYS A 258 -1.55 4.06 -15.76
N GLU A 259 -2.36 5.00 -15.30
CA GLU A 259 -3.11 5.96 -16.14
C GLU A 259 -2.20 7.14 -16.55
N ASP A 260 -1.45 6.94 -17.63
CA ASP A 260 -0.55 7.90 -18.25
C ASP A 260 -0.96 8.08 -19.73
N TYR A 261 -2.16 8.63 -19.97
CA TYR A 261 -2.75 8.80 -21.31
C TYR A 261 -1.85 9.56 -22.29
N MET A 262 -1.04 10.48 -21.77
CA MET A 262 -0.11 11.28 -22.57
C MET A 262 1.28 10.64 -22.66
N HIS A 263 1.49 9.46 -22.05
CA HIS A 263 2.77 8.76 -21.92
C HIS A 263 3.96 9.64 -21.50
N ASN A 264 3.67 10.72 -20.77
CA ASN A 264 4.68 11.71 -20.40
C ASN A 264 5.51 11.27 -19.19
N GLY A 265 5.18 10.12 -18.59
CA GLY A 265 5.92 9.54 -17.48
C GLY A 265 5.82 10.37 -16.19
N GLN A 266 4.86 11.30 -16.09
CA GLN A 266 4.78 12.21 -14.96
C GLN A 266 4.49 11.43 -13.66
N LEU A 267 5.39 11.60 -12.70
CA LEU A 267 5.25 11.00 -11.38
C LEU A 267 4.21 11.79 -10.57
N LYS A 268 3.30 11.06 -9.93
CA LYS A 268 2.29 11.62 -9.04
C LYS A 268 2.47 11.04 -7.63
N PRO A 269 2.12 11.79 -6.57
CA PRO A 269 2.13 11.24 -5.23
C PRO A 269 1.07 10.15 -5.14
N GLY A 270 1.44 9.01 -4.56
CA GLY A 270 0.57 7.85 -4.51
C GLY A 270 1.03 6.78 -3.54
N TYR A 271 0.18 5.77 -3.45
CA TYR A 271 0.43 4.55 -2.71
C TYR A 271 0.36 3.36 -3.66
N ASN A 272 1.18 2.36 -3.40
CA ASN A 272 1.06 1.06 -4.05
C ASN A 272 0.09 0.20 -3.24
N LEU A 273 -1.15 0.08 -3.71
CA LEU A 273 -2.17 -0.77 -3.10
C LEU A 273 -1.99 -2.20 -3.59
N GLN A 274 -1.80 -3.12 -2.65
CA GLN A 274 -1.84 -4.56 -2.85
C GLN A 274 -3.16 -5.11 -2.34
N ILE A 275 -3.77 -6.00 -3.12
CA ILE A 275 -4.92 -6.79 -2.68
C ILE A 275 -4.64 -8.27 -2.91
N GLY A 276 -5.21 -9.08 -2.03
CA GLY A 276 -5.22 -10.54 -2.13
C GLY A 276 -6.66 -10.98 -2.29
N VAL A 277 -6.94 -11.73 -3.34
CA VAL A 277 -8.29 -12.17 -3.69
C VAL A 277 -8.39 -13.69 -3.57
N ILE A 278 -9.46 -14.16 -2.96
CA ILE A 278 -9.81 -15.58 -2.83
C ILE A 278 -11.25 -15.73 -3.33
N SER A 279 -11.44 -16.55 -4.37
CA SER A 279 -12.76 -16.82 -4.96
C SER A 279 -13.55 -15.54 -5.27
N GLU A 280 -12.87 -14.58 -5.89
CA GLU A 280 -13.35 -13.25 -6.27
C GLU A 280 -13.67 -12.27 -5.13
N TYR A 281 -13.50 -12.66 -3.86
CA TYR A 281 -13.56 -11.76 -2.70
C TYR A 281 -12.18 -11.23 -2.35
N ILE A 282 -12.09 -9.94 -2.03
CA ILE A 282 -10.87 -9.35 -1.48
C ILE A 282 -10.71 -9.86 -0.04
N ALA A 283 -9.71 -10.71 0.17
CA ALA A 283 -9.40 -11.33 1.45
C ALA A 283 -8.46 -10.46 2.31
N SER A 284 -7.53 -9.75 1.67
CA SER A 284 -6.55 -8.91 2.35
C SER A 284 -6.18 -7.71 1.48
N TYR A 285 -5.78 -6.61 2.11
CA TYR A 285 -5.33 -5.39 1.42
C TYR A 285 -4.24 -4.68 2.22
N GLU A 286 -3.29 -4.03 1.55
CA GLU A 286 -2.27 -3.20 2.19
C GLU A 286 -1.73 -2.13 1.25
N ILE A 287 -1.28 -1.00 1.80
CA ILE A 287 -0.61 0.07 1.06
C ILE A 287 0.88 0.13 1.37
N PHE A 288 1.67 0.27 0.31
CA PHE A 288 3.11 0.38 0.38
C PHE A 288 3.60 1.68 -0.23
N HIS A 289 4.74 2.14 0.28
CA HIS A 289 5.45 3.30 -0.24
C HIS A 289 6.40 2.93 -1.41
N ASN A 290 6.62 1.63 -1.64
CA ASN A 290 7.49 1.12 -2.70
C ASN A 290 6.75 1.15 -4.05
N PRO A 291 7.32 1.80 -5.09
CA PRO A 291 6.68 1.82 -6.41
C PRO A 291 6.66 0.48 -7.14
N ALA A 292 7.57 -0.44 -6.80
CA ALA A 292 7.67 -1.77 -7.37
C ALA A 292 7.10 -2.82 -6.41
N ASP A 293 6.55 -3.90 -6.97
CA ASP A 293 5.80 -4.92 -6.22
C ASP A 293 6.71 -5.95 -5.53
N THR A 294 7.95 -6.10 -6.00
CA THR A 294 8.94 -7.06 -5.49
C THR A 294 9.08 -7.05 -3.97
N LYS A 295 9.14 -5.86 -3.34
CA LYS A 295 9.32 -5.71 -1.88
C LYS A 295 8.02 -5.80 -1.06
N THR A 296 6.88 -5.99 -1.71
CA THR A 296 5.57 -5.91 -1.05
C THR A 296 5.00 -7.27 -0.64
N LEU A 297 5.41 -8.36 -1.31
CA LEU A 297 4.86 -9.70 -1.09
C LEU A 297 5.01 -10.18 0.35
N ILE A 298 6.23 -10.14 0.88
CA ILE A 298 6.54 -10.68 2.22
C ILE A 298 5.74 -9.94 3.30
N PRO A 299 5.81 -8.58 3.40
CA PRO A 299 4.96 -7.86 4.35
C PRO A 299 3.46 -8.10 4.15
N PHE A 300 3.00 -8.28 2.91
CA PHE A 300 1.60 -8.53 2.60
C PHE A 300 1.14 -9.91 3.10
N LEU A 301 1.95 -10.95 2.88
CA LEU A 301 1.66 -12.31 3.36
C LEU A 301 1.74 -12.39 4.89
N GLU A 302 2.72 -11.76 5.53
CA GLU A 302 2.80 -11.69 7.00
C GLU A 302 1.56 -11.03 7.60
N LYS A 303 1.07 -9.94 7.00
CA LYS A 303 -0.20 -9.33 7.39
C LYS A 303 -1.38 -10.29 7.19
N THR A 304 -1.39 -11.04 6.09
CA THR A 304 -2.50 -11.95 5.78
C THR A 304 -2.51 -13.17 6.71
N LYS A 305 -1.35 -13.67 7.14
CA LYS A 305 -1.22 -14.74 8.16
C LYS A 305 -1.83 -14.37 9.51
N SER A 306 -1.87 -13.08 9.85
CA SER A 306 -2.56 -12.62 11.07
C SER A 306 -4.08 -12.83 11.03
N GLN A 307 -4.62 -13.10 9.84
CA GLN A 307 -6.00 -13.49 9.63
C GLN A 307 -6.11 -15.02 9.77
N ASN A 308 -7.26 -15.53 10.23
CA ASN A 308 -7.51 -16.97 10.35
C ASN A 308 -7.81 -17.62 8.97
N ILE A 309 -6.91 -17.42 8.01
CA ILE A 309 -7.02 -17.87 6.62
C ILE A 309 -5.86 -18.82 6.32
N GLU A 310 -6.17 -20.05 5.96
CA GLU A 310 -5.17 -21.04 5.56
C GLU A 310 -4.84 -20.87 4.07
N ILE A 311 -3.60 -20.47 3.78
CA ILE A 311 -3.09 -20.25 2.42
C ILE A 311 -2.01 -21.31 2.13
N LYS A 312 -2.07 -21.92 0.96
CA LYS A 312 -1.07 -22.88 0.44
C LYS A 312 -0.46 -22.39 -0.87
N ASN A 313 -1.29 -21.91 -1.79
CA ASN A 313 -0.89 -21.50 -3.14
C ASN A 313 -0.86 -19.97 -3.24
N VAL A 314 0.28 -19.41 -3.62
CA VAL A 314 0.46 -17.97 -3.84
C VAL A 314 0.62 -17.70 -5.32
N VAL A 315 -0.38 -17.05 -5.91
CA VAL A 315 -0.43 -16.75 -7.35
C VAL A 315 -0.22 -15.25 -7.56
N ALA A 316 0.85 -14.88 -8.25
CA ALA A 316 1.18 -13.47 -8.48
C ALA A 316 1.78 -13.22 -9.86
N ASP A 317 1.82 -11.95 -10.26
CA ASP A 317 2.41 -11.55 -11.54
C ASP A 317 3.95 -11.55 -11.52
N ALA A 318 4.55 -11.17 -12.64
CA ALA A 318 5.99 -11.12 -12.76
C ALA A 318 6.67 -10.01 -11.96
N GLY A 319 5.92 -8.99 -11.52
CA GLY A 319 6.43 -7.93 -10.66
C GLY A 319 6.88 -8.42 -9.28
N TYR A 320 6.49 -9.63 -8.89
CA TYR A 320 6.85 -10.26 -7.61
C TYR A 320 8.05 -11.20 -7.68
N GLU A 321 8.61 -11.46 -8.86
CA GLU A 321 9.77 -12.34 -8.96
C GLU A 321 10.99 -11.71 -8.26
N SER A 322 11.45 -12.36 -7.20
CA SER A 322 12.72 -12.02 -6.54
C SER A 322 13.20 -13.18 -5.68
N PHE A 323 14.52 -13.24 -5.44
CA PHE A 323 15.10 -14.25 -4.56
C PHE A 323 14.52 -14.22 -3.14
N PRO A 324 14.40 -13.06 -2.45
CA PRO A 324 13.79 -13.01 -1.12
C PRO A 324 12.36 -13.55 -1.09
N ASN A 325 11.55 -13.26 -2.12
CA ASN A 325 10.18 -13.74 -2.19
C ASN A 325 10.12 -15.25 -2.34
N TYR A 326 10.90 -15.83 -3.26
CA TYR A 326 10.91 -17.29 -3.40
C TYR A 326 11.45 -18.00 -2.17
N GLU A 327 12.53 -17.50 -1.57
CA GLU A 327 13.11 -18.06 -0.35
C GLU A 327 12.11 -18.02 0.80
N TYR A 328 11.38 -16.91 0.96
CA TYR A 328 10.31 -16.78 1.95
C TYR A 328 9.17 -17.78 1.69
N LEU A 329 8.72 -17.92 0.45
CA LEU A 329 7.64 -18.84 0.10
C LEU A 329 8.04 -20.30 0.41
N GLU A 330 9.24 -20.71 0.05
CA GLU A 330 9.74 -22.07 0.33
C GLU A 330 9.87 -22.33 1.83
N LYS A 331 10.46 -21.40 2.60
CA LYS A 331 10.61 -21.54 4.07
C LYS A 331 9.29 -21.63 4.82
N ASN A 332 8.22 -21.05 4.26
CA ASN A 332 6.89 -21.06 4.85
C ASN A 332 5.96 -22.11 4.23
N ASN A 333 6.49 -23.06 3.46
CA ASN A 333 5.75 -24.14 2.80
C ASN A 333 4.63 -23.66 1.86
N TYR A 334 4.78 -22.47 1.27
CA TYR A 334 3.90 -21.99 0.21
C TYR A 334 4.33 -22.55 -1.15
N VAL A 335 3.35 -22.89 -1.99
CA VAL A 335 3.56 -23.22 -3.39
C VAL A 335 3.53 -21.93 -4.21
N SER A 336 4.67 -21.62 -4.84
CA SER A 336 4.82 -20.43 -5.68
C SER A 336 4.25 -20.67 -7.07
N TYR A 337 3.30 -19.82 -7.47
CA TYR A 337 2.80 -19.65 -8.84
C TYR A 337 3.09 -18.22 -9.33
N ILE A 338 4.29 -17.72 -9.04
CA ILE A 338 4.78 -16.42 -9.54
C ILE A 338 5.28 -16.62 -10.97
N LYS A 339 4.79 -15.78 -11.88
CA LYS A 339 5.23 -15.80 -13.28
C LYS A 339 6.66 -15.24 -13.40
N PRO A 340 7.63 -15.95 -14.01
CA PRO A 340 8.95 -15.38 -14.25
C PRO A 340 8.90 -14.14 -15.15
N ILE A 341 9.77 -13.15 -14.90
CA ILE A 341 9.81 -11.86 -15.63
C ILE A 341 9.96 -12.05 -17.13
N TYR A 342 10.82 -12.99 -17.53
CA TYR A 342 11.10 -13.26 -18.93
C TYR A 342 10.23 -14.37 -19.53
N TYR A 343 9.20 -14.85 -18.83
CA TYR A 343 8.41 -16.01 -19.23
C TYR A 343 7.85 -15.95 -20.67
N GLU A 344 7.25 -14.83 -21.08
CA GLU A 344 6.74 -14.73 -22.46
C GLU A 344 7.89 -14.57 -23.47
N LYS A 345 8.97 -13.88 -23.09
CA LYS A 345 10.16 -13.73 -23.95
C LYS A 345 10.90 -15.06 -24.12
N SER A 346 10.93 -15.93 -23.11
CA SER A 346 11.61 -17.23 -23.14
C SER A 346 11.00 -18.23 -24.12
N LYS A 347 9.78 -17.98 -24.60
CA LYS A 347 9.14 -18.77 -25.65
C LYS A 347 9.68 -18.45 -27.05
N THR A 348 10.36 -17.31 -27.23
CA THR A 348 10.86 -16.90 -28.55
C THR A 348 12.16 -17.62 -28.91
N ARG A 349 12.32 -18.01 -30.19
CA ARG A 349 13.55 -18.65 -30.70
C ARG A 349 14.80 -17.81 -30.42
N LYS A 350 14.71 -16.48 -30.57
CA LYS A 350 15.81 -15.54 -30.29
C LYS A 350 16.28 -15.61 -28.83
N TYR A 351 15.35 -15.76 -27.89
CA TYR A 351 15.69 -15.88 -26.47
C TYR A 351 16.37 -17.22 -26.18
N GLN A 352 15.84 -18.32 -26.71
CA GLN A 352 16.35 -19.67 -26.48
C GLN A 352 17.75 -19.89 -27.09
N LYS A 353 18.02 -19.30 -28.26
CA LYS A 353 19.33 -19.40 -28.94
C LYS A 353 20.40 -18.46 -28.37
N ASN A 354 20.06 -17.53 -27.48
CA ASN A 354 21.04 -16.59 -26.94
C ASN A 354 21.89 -17.27 -25.87
N LEU A 355 23.13 -17.61 -26.22
CA LEU A 355 24.08 -18.32 -25.36
C LEU A 355 24.51 -17.50 -24.14
N ASN A 356 24.49 -16.17 -24.23
CA ASN A 356 24.94 -15.27 -23.15
C ASN A 356 23.84 -14.92 -22.13
N ARG A 357 22.67 -15.56 -22.21
CA ARG A 357 21.57 -15.35 -21.25
C ARG A 357 21.79 -16.22 -20.03
N VAL A 358 21.72 -15.61 -18.85
CA VAL A 358 21.86 -16.30 -17.55
C VAL A 358 20.90 -17.47 -17.41
N GLU A 359 19.67 -17.34 -17.91
CA GLU A 359 18.66 -18.41 -17.89
C GLU A 359 18.99 -19.62 -18.77
N ASN A 360 19.93 -19.47 -19.71
CA ASN A 360 20.35 -20.52 -20.63
C ASN A 360 21.70 -21.14 -20.23
N LEU A 361 22.35 -20.66 -19.16
CA LEU A 361 23.61 -21.20 -18.67
C LEU A 361 23.37 -22.46 -17.84
N GLU A 362 24.35 -23.34 -17.83
CA GLU A 362 24.36 -24.60 -17.10
C GLU A 362 25.36 -24.49 -15.96
N TYR A 363 24.88 -24.65 -14.73
CA TYR A 363 25.70 -24.53 -13.53
C TYR A 363 25.94 -25.90 -12.93
N ASP A 364 27.20 -26.23 -12.69
CA ASP A 364 27.63 -27.40 -11.96
C ASP A 364 27.84 -27.03 -10.49
N GLU A 365 26.93 -27.51 -9.63
CA GLU A 365 26.96 -27.24 -8.19
C GLU A 365 28.15 -27.88 -7.48
N LYS A 366 28.71 -28.99 -8.01
CA LYS A 366 29.81 -29.70 -7.35
C LYS A 366 31.12 -28.95 -7.50
N GLU A 367 31.39 -28.51 -8.73
CA GLU A 367 32.64 -27.86 -9.10
C GLU A 367 32.55 -26.32 -9.05
N ASN A 368 31.35 -25.76 -8.79
CA ASN A 368 31.08 -24.32 -8.84
C ASN A 368 31.41 -23.67 -10.20
N ARG A 369 31.18 -24.42 -11.29
CA ARG A 369 31.50 -24.01 -12.66
C ARG A 369 30.24 -23.64 -13.42
N LEU A 370 30.34 -22.63 -14.28
CA LEU A 370 29.22 -22.12 -15.06
C LEU A 370 29.55 -22.21 -16.54
N PHE A 371 28.70 -22.89 -17.30
CA PHE A 371 28.91 -23.18 -18.71
C PHE A 371 27.82 -22.56 -19.57
N ARG A 372 28.17 -22.21 -20.80
CA ARG A 372 27.22 -22.02 -21.88
C ARG A 372 26.87 -23.35 -22.52
N LYS A 373 25.75 -23.38 -23.25
CA LYS A 373 25.27 -24.58 -23.96
C LYS A 373 26.20 -25.11 -25.06
N ASP A 374 27.12 -24.28 -25.55
CA ASP A 374 28.16 -24.67 -26.51
C ASP A 374 29.43 -25.20 -25.83
N GLY A 375 29.42 -25.35 -24.50
CA GLY A 375 30.52 -25.89 -23.71
C GLY A 375 31.53 -24.84 -23.22
N LEU A 376 31.38 -23.56 -23.59
CA LEU A 376 32.26 -22.51 -23.10
C LEU A 376 32.07 -22.31 -21.59
N GLU A 377 33.13 -22.51 -20.82
CA GLU A 377 33.17 -22.21 -19.40
C GLU A 377 33.36 -20.71 -19.16
N LEU A 378 32.64 -20.18 -18.17
CA LEU A 378 32.84 -18.82 -17.69
C LEU A 378 33.80 -18.82 -16.50
N GLU A 379 34.71 -17.84 -16.48
CA GLU A 379 35.75 -17.71 -15.48
C GLU A 379 35.17 -17.20 -14.16
N PHE A 380 35.34 -17.94 -13.07
CA PHE A 380 34.99 -17.45 -11.73
C PHE A 380 35.76 -16.16 -11.41
N GLN A 381 35.08 -15.21 -10.74
CA GLN A 381 35.70 -13.95 -10.29
C GLN A 381 35.70 -13.85 -8.77
N TYR A 382 34.52 -13.70 -8.16
CA TYR A 382 34.37 -13.53 -6.73
C TYR A 382 32.94 -13.85 -6.29
N TYR A 383 32.78 -14.10 -5.00
CA TYR A 383 31.48 -14.17 -4.34
C TYR A 383 30.96 -12.77 -3.99
N GLY A 384 29.67 -12.55 -4.16
CA GLY A 384 29.01 -11.36 -3.65
C GLY A 384 29.01 -11.33 -2.11
N GLU A 385 28.75 -10.15 -1.55
CA GLU A 385 28.66 -9.94 -0.10
C GLU A 385 27.62 -10.84 0.59
N ASP A 386 26.61 -11.30 -0.15
CA ASP A 386 25.56 -12.19 0.35
C ASP A 386 26.00 -13.66 0.47
N GLY A 387 27.20 -14.02 -0.03
CA GLY A 387 27.72 -15.39 -0.08
C GLY A 387 26.94 -16.36 -0.99
N LYS A 388 25.83 -15.91 -1.58
CA LYS A 388 24.91 -16.72 -2.41
C LYS A 388 25.01 -16.36 -3.90
N THR A 389 25.43 -15.13 -4.17
CA THR A 389 25.65 -14.63 -5.53
C THR A 389 27.10 -14.91 -5.94
N ILE A 390 27.28 -15.44 -7.14
CA ILE A 390 28.58 -15.68 -7.73
C ILE A 390 28.73 -14.83 -8.99
N TYR A 391 29.89 -14.20 -9.16
CA TYR A 391 30.22 -13.43 -10.35
C TYR A 391 31.16 -14.24 -11.24
N PHE A 392 30.77 -14.38 -12.51
CA PHE A 392 31.54 -15.06 -13.53
C PHE A 392 31.85 -14.10 -14.68
N LYS A 393 33.03 -14.18 -15.28
CA LYS A 393 33.39 -13.42 -16.49
C LYS A 393 33.25 -14.33 -17.71
N ASN A 394 32.56 -13.82 -18.72
CA ASN A 394 32.53 -14.48 -20.02
C ASN A 394 33.81 -14.09 -20.78
N PRO A 395 34.71 -15.04 -21.12
CA PRO A 395 36.00 -14.73 -21.72
C PRO A 395 35.89 -14.13 -23.13
N GLU A 396 34.87 -14.50 -23.91
CA GLU A 396 34.69 -13.98 -25.27
C GLU A 396 34.14 -12.55 -25.32
N THR A 397 33.26 -12.20 -24.37
CA THR A 397 32.56 -10.91 -24.38
C THR A 397 33.06 -9.94 -23.31
N GLU A 398 33.95 -10.42 -22.44
CA GLU A 398 34.46 -9.74 -21.24
C GLU A 398 33.39 -9.29 -20.24
N LYS A 399 32.13 -9.71 -20.44
CA LYS A 399 31.02 -9.32 -19.56
C LYS A 399 31.02 -10.13 -18.28
N ILE A 400 30.86 -9.43 -17.16
CA ILE A 400 30.61 -10.04 -15.86
C ILE A 400 29.13 -10.39 -15.75
N ILE A 401 28.86 -11.66 -15.46
CA ILE A 401 27.55 -12.25 -15.25
C ILE A 401 27.36 -12.51 -13.76
N LYS A 402 26.23 -12.03 -13.25
CA LYS A 402 25.74 -12.34 -11.90
C LYS A 402 24.91 -13.62 -11.95
N TYR A 403 25.35 -14.66 -11.25
CA TYR A 403 24.64 -15.92 -11.11
C TYR A 403 24.25 -16.16 -9.65
N ASN A 404 23.08 -16.74 -9.41
CA ASN A 404 22.62 -17.14 -8.09
C ASN A 404 21.87 -18.46 -8.25
N ASN A 405 22.48 -19.55 -7.78
CA ASN A 405 21.98 -20.89 -8.02
C ASN A 405 20.61 -21.13 -7.38
N GLU A 406 20.47 -20.79 -6.10
CA GLU A 406 19.20 -20.94 -5.38
C GLU A 406 18.06 -20.18 -6.03
N PHE A 407 18.30 -18.94 -6.49
CA PHE A 407 17.30 -18.18 -7.24
C PHE A 407 16.87 -18.90 -8.53
N ARG A 408 17.80 -19.52 -9.25
CA ARG A 408 17.48 -20.25 -10.49
C ARG A 408 16.72 -21.54 -10.21
N ARG A 409 17.12 -22.31 -9.19
CA ARG A 409 16.38 -23.49 -8.71
C ARG A 409 14.93 -23.13 -8.35
N LEU A 410 14.76 -22.07 -7.55
CA LEU A 410 13.45 -21.60 -7.09
C LEU A 410 12.59 -21.01 -8.22
N SER A 411 13.17 -20.18 -9.09
CA SER A 411 12.48 -19.62 -10.26
C SER A 411 12.05 -20.74 -11.22
N LYS A 412 12.88 -21.77 -11.42
CA LYS A 412 12.54 -22.97 -12.20
C LYS A 412 11.37 -23.73 -11.57
N LYS A 413 11.40 -24.01 -10.26
CA LYS A 413 10.29 -24.64 -9.53
C LYS A 413 8.97 -23.86 -9.70
N SER A 414 9.00 -22.53 -9.56
CA SER A 414 7.83 -21.68 -9.81
C SER A 414 7.38 -21.71 -11.27
N LYS A 415 8.32 -21.77 -12.22
CA LYS A 415 8.03 -21.92 -13.65
C LYS A 415 7.31 -23.25 -13.95
N ASP A 416 7.83 -24.36 -13.42
CA ASP A 416 7.25 -25.69 -13.63
C ASP A 416 5.83 -25.74 -13.03
N ASN A 417 5.62 -25.12 -11.86
CA ASN A 417 4.30 -24.97 -11.24
C ASN A 417 3.31 -24.23 -12.15
N ILE A 418 3.69 -23.08 -12.74
CA ILE A 418 2.78 -22.33 -13.63
C ILE A 418 2.54 -23.00 -14.99
N GLU A 419 3.41 -23.92 -15.41
CA GLU A 419 3.29 -24.69 -16.66
C GLU A 419 2.47 -25.98 -16.49
N SER A 420 2.25 -26.42 -15.25
CA SER A 420 1.27 -27.47 -14.94
C SER A 420 -0.16 -27.06 -15.33
N ASP A 421 -1.06 -28.03 -15.52
CA ASP A 421 -2.45 -27.74 -15.90
C ASP A 421 -3.20 -26.95 -14.83
N LEU A 422 -2.96 -27.28 -13.55
CA LEU A 422 -3.43 -26.47 -12.43
C LEU A 422 -2.85 -25.05 -12.50
N GLY A 423 -1.54 -24.91 -12.72
CA GLY A 423 -0.87 -23.61 -12.84
C GLY A 423 -1.42 -22.73 -13.97
N LYS A 424 -1.73 -23.31 -15.13
CA LYS A 424 -2.40 -22.61 -16.24
C LYS A 424 -3.78 -22.10 -15.83
N GLN A 425 -4.58 -22.93 -15.16
CA GLN A 425 -5.89 -22.54 -14.66
C GLN A 425 -5.78 -21.44 -13.59
N LEU A 426 -4.84 -21.54 -12.66
CA LEU A 426 -4.58 -20.53 -11.63
C LEU A 426 -4.13 -19.20 -12.25
N ARG A 427 -3.26 -19.22 -13.25
CA ARG A 427 -2.85 -18.01 -13.98
C ARG A 427 -4.01 -17.32 -14.67
N MET A 428 -4.90 -18.07 -15.32
CA MET A 428 -6.11 -17.51 -15.94
C MET A 428 -7.02 -16.91 -14.87
N ASN A 429 -7.23 -17.63 -13.76
CA ASN A 429 -8.04 -17.15 -12.65
C ASN A 429 -7.46 -15.90 -11.98
N ARG A 430 -6.13 -15.74 -11.89
CA ARG A 430 -5.52 -14.49 -11.42
C ARG A 430 -6.02 -13.28 -12.22
N SER A 431 -6.03 -13.38 -13.55
CA SER A 431 -6.53 -12.29 -14.40
C SER A 431 -8.03 -12.04 -14.18
N ILE A 432 -8.84 -13.09 -14.07
CA ILE A 432 -10.29 -12.93 -13.85
C ILE A 432 -10.59 -12.35 -12.45
N GLN A 433 -9.90 -12.84 -11.43
CA GLN A 433 -10.21 -12.55 -10.03
C GLN A 433 -9.58 -11.25 -9.56
N VAL A 434 -8.25 -11.15 -9.50
CA VAL A 434 -7.59 -9.98 -8.89
C VAL A 434 -7.55 -8.77 -9.83
N GLU A 435 -7.29 -8.97 -11.12
CA GLU A 435 -7.37 -7.85 -12.09
C GLU A 435 -8.83 -7.41 -12.27
N GLY A 436 -9.78 -8.34 -12.25
CA GLY A 436 -11.22 -8.05 -12.24
C GLY A 436 -11.65 -7.25 -11.00
N ALA A 437 -11.19 -7.64 -9.81
CA ALA A 437 -11.47 -6.90 -8.57
C ALA A 437 -10.91 -5.48 -8.64
N PHE A 438 -9.67 -5.33 -9.14
CA PHE A 438 -9.14 -3.99 -9.38
C PHE A 438 -9.96 -3.22 -10.39
N ALA A 439 -10.36 -3.82 -11.53
CA ALA A 439 -11.18 -3.16 -12.54
C ALA A 439 -12.48 -2.60 -11.96
N VAL A 440 -13.19 -3.37 -11.12
CA VAL A 440 -14.41 -2.91 -10.43
C VAL A 440 -14.08 -1.80 -9.44
N LEU A 441 -13.09 -1.96 -8.55
CA LEU A 441 -12.68 -0.90 -7.62
C LEU A 441 -12.38 0.40 -8.37
N LYS A 442 -11.74 0.26 -9.51
CA LYS A 442 -11.20 1.34 -10.30
C LYS A 442 -12.26 2.04 -11.15
N GLU A 443 -12.89 1.33 -12.07
CA GLU A 443 -13.81 1.88 -13.06
C GLU A 443 -15.21 2.06 -12.45
N ASP A 444 -15.77 0.99 -11.87
CA ASP A 444 -17.15 1.00 -11.38
C ASP A 444 -17.27 1.79 -10.07
N MET A 445 -16.37 1.51 -9.13
CA MET A 445 -16.35 2.18 -7.82
C MET A 445 -15.55 3.49 -7.85
N LYS A 446 -14.90 3.86 -8.97
CA LYS A 446 -14.23 5.15 -9.16
C LYS A 446 -13.08 5.43 -8.15
N LEU A 447 -12.43 4.39 -7.61
CA LEU A 447 -11.24 4.52 -6.76
C LEU A 447 -9.99 4.82 -7.60
N ARG A 448 -9.92 6.04 -8.15
CA ARG A 448 -8.77 6.57 -8.90
C ARG A 448 -7.83 7.38 -8.02
N LYS A 449 -8.42 8.13 -7.10
CA LYS A 449 -7.76 9.07 -6.22
C LYS A 449 -8.39 9.02 -4.84
N LEU A 450 -7.54 8.96 -3.82
CA LEU A 450 -7.96 8.99 -2.42
C LEU A 450 -8.51 10.36 -2.04
N LYS A 451 -9.42 10.39 -1.07
CA LYS A 451 -10.04 11.63 -0.56
C LYS A 451 -9.50 12.03 0.80
N VAL A 452 -8.57 11.24 1.34
CA VAL A 452 -7.98 11.41 2.67
C VAL A 452 -6.46 11.40 2.59
N ARG A 453 -5.80 11.91 3.63
CA ARG A 453 -4.33 11.99 3.73
C ARG A 453 -3.81 11.12 4.84
N GLY A 454 -2.57 10.66 4.66
CA GLY A 454 -1.88 9.82 5.62
C GLY A 454 -2.31 8.36 5.53
N LYS A 455 -1.43 7.50 6.02
CA LYS A 455 -1.46 6.05 5.90
C LYS A 455 -2.69 5.46 6.58
N ASN A 456 -2.96 5.82 7.84
CA ASN A 456 -4.09 5.25 8.58
C ASN A 456 -5.44 5.61 7.95
N SER A 457 -5.65 6.88 7.60
CA SER A 457 -6.88 7.29 6.92
C SER A 457 -7.02 6.64 5.55
N THR A 458 -5.93 6.51 4.80
CA THR A 458 -5.92 5.85 3.49
C THR A 458 -6.29 4.37 3.61
N LYS A 459 -5.70 3.64 4.57
CA LYS A 459 -6.06 2.24 4.86
C LYS A 459 -7.53 2.10 5.24
N ARG A 460 -8.06 3.03 6.03
CA ARG A 460 -9.49 3.07 6.39
C ARG A 460 -10.37 3.24 5.15
N GLU A 461 -10.07 4.23 4.30
CA GLU A 461 -10.83 4.49 3.07
C GLU A 461 -10.84 3.25 2.17
N ILE A 462 -9.68 2.65 1.92
CA ILE A 462 -9.53 1.43 1.10
C ILE A 462 -10.29 0.25 1.73
N GLY A 463 -10.22 0.08 3.05
CA GLY A 463 -10.96 -0.97 3.74
C GLY A 463 -12.47 -0.90 3.50
N LEU A 464 -13.05 0.30 3.54
CA LEU A 464 -14.47 0.51 3.24
C LEU A 464 -14.81 0.17 1.78
N PHE A 465 -13.93 0.51 0.83
CA PHE A 465 -14.08 0.07 -0.57
C PHE A 465 -14.03 -1.45 -0.68
N CYS A 466 -13.11 -2.13 0.01
CA CYS A 466 -13.00 -3.59 -0.02
C CYS A 466 -14.24 -4.28 0.58
N ILE A 467 -14.77 -3.78 1.71
CA ILE A 467 -16.01 -4.31 2.32
C ILE A 467 -17.19 -4.16 1.35
N ALA A 468 -17.37 -2.96 0.79
CA ALA A 468 -18.47 -2.69 -0.14
C ALA A 468 -18.35 -3.49 -1.45
N TYR A 469 -17.13 -3.64 -1.98
CA TYR A 469 -16.85 -4.51 -3.13
C TYR A 469 -17.27 -5.96 -2.81
N ASN A 470 -16.84 -6.48 -1.66
CA ASN A 470 -17.15 -7.85 -1.25
C ASN A 470 -18.66 -8.04 -1.05
N PHE A 471 -19.35 -7.06 -0.47
CA PHE A 471 -20.81 -7.09 -0.32
C PHE A 471 -21.53 -7.14 -1.67
N ASN A 472 -21.18 -6.25 -2.60
CA ASN A 472 -21.73 -6.27 -3.97
C ASN A 472 -21.42 -7.59 -4.67
N LYS A 473 -20.22 -8.15 -4.45
CA LYS A 473 -19.83 -9.43 -5.03
C LYS A 473 -20.66 -10.58 -4.49
N TYR A 474 -20.94 -10.59 -3.19
CA TYR A 474 -21.78 -11.59 -2.55
C TYR A 474 -23.21 -11.55 -3.09
N LEU A 475 -23.82 -10.36 -3.20
CA LEU A 475 -25.14 -10.18 -3.81
C LEU A 475 -25.20 -10.69 -5.26
N ALA A 476 -24.18 -10.38 -6.05
CA ALA A 476 -24.07 -10.86 -7.43
C ALA A 476 -23.90 -12.39 -7.52
N LYS A 477 -23.21 -13.02 -6.56
CA LYS A 477 -23.08 -14.48 -6.49
C LYS A 477 -24.38 -15.15 -6.05
N LEU A 478 -25.07 -14.57 -5.08
CA LEU A 478 -26.38 -15.01 -4.60
C LEU A 478 -27.42 -15.02 -5.73
N SER A 479 -27.60 -13.87 -6.40
CA SER A 479 -28.56 -13.73 -7.51
C SER A 479 -28.29 -14.70 -8.67
N ARG A 480 -27.00 -15.05 -8.90
CA ARG A 480 -26.59 -15.99 -9.95
C ARG A 480 -26.52 -17.45 -9.50
N LYS A 481 -26.80 -17.75 -8.23
CA LYS A 481 -26.61 -19.08 -7.61
C LYS A 481 -25.19 -19.64 -7.81
N LYS A 482 -24.18 -18.78 -7.65
CA LYS A 482 -22.73 -19.09 -7.81
C LYS A 482 -21.96 -19.02 -6.49
N GLN A 483 -22.62 -19.26 -5.37
CA GLN A 483 -21.93 -19.48 -4.10
C GLN A 483 -21.08 -20.76 -4.21
N GLY A 484 -19.96 -20.83 -3.49
CA GLY A 484 -19.02 -21.97 -3.57
C GLY A 484 -18.16 -22.04 -4.85
N VAL A 485 -18.38 -21.21 -5.87
CA VAL A 485 -17.53 -21.23 -7.08
C VAL A 485 -16.16 -20.61 -6.76
N VAL A 486 -15.12 -21.46 -6.79
CA VAL A 486 -13.73 -21.12 -6.45
C VAL A 486 -12.91 -20.74 -7.68
N LEU A 487 -13.03 -21.55 -8.74
CA LEU A 487 -12.26 -21.41 -9.98
C LEU A 487 -13.21 -21.29 -11.17
N HIS A 488 -12.90 -20.36 -12.06
CA HIS A 488 -13.48 -20.35 -13.40
C HIS A 488 -12.83 -21.47 -14.23
N PRO A 489 -13.61 -22.29 -14.93
CA PRO A 489 -13.07 -23.34 -15.79
C PRO A 489 -12.33 -22.72 -16.96
N LEU A 490 -11.25 -23.38 -17.41
CA LEU A 490 -10.63 -23.04 -18.69
C LEU A 490 -11.72 -23.21 -19.76
N LYS A 491 -11.93 -22.18 -20.59
CA LYS A 491 -12.76 -22.37 -21.79
C LYS A 491 -12.04 -23.38 -22.67
N THR A 492 -12.60 -24.56 -22.83
CA THR A 492 -12.20 -25.47 -23.90
C THR A 492 -12.43 -24.74 -25.21
N ALA A 493 -11.37 -24.60 -26.00
CA ALA A 493 -11.39 -23.94 -27.29
C ALA A 493 -12.21 -24.73 -28.31
#